data_AF-A0A1A8XPF1-F1
#
_entry.id   AF-A0A1A8XPF1-F1
#
_cell.length_a   1.000
_cell.length_b   1.000
_cell.length_c   1.000
_cell.angle_alpha   90.00
_cell.angle_beta   90.00
_cell.angle_gamma   90.00
#
_symmetry.space_group_name_H-M   'P 1'
#
loop_
_entity.id
_entity.type
_entity.pdbx_description
1 polymer ?
#
loop_
_entity_poly.entity_id
_entity_poly.type
_entity_poly.pdbx_seq_one_letter_code
_entity_poly.pdbx_strand_id
1 'polypeptide(L)'
;MSHFRHHVFFCCNQRGEGETCCNNAGATVAQTYAKDRIGALRLKGAGKVRINKAGCMDRCDEGPVLVVYPEAVWYTYVDHEDIEEIIQEHLVHGRIVERLRI
;
A
#
# COMPACT_ATOMS: atom_id res chain seq x y z
N MET A 1 -15.13 16.91 6.23
CA MET A 1 -14.41 15.76 6.81
C MET A 1 -14.09 14.78 5.68
N SER A 2 -12.93 14.13 5.70
CA SER A 2 -12.57 13.11 4.70
C SER A 2 -13.53 11.92 4.77
N HIS A 3 -13.96 11.36 3.63
CA HIS A 3 -14.82 10.17 3.59
C HIS A 3 -14.10 8.91 4.10
N PHE A 4 -12.77 8.86 3.99
CA PHE A 4 -11.93 7.78 4.53
C PHE A 4 -10.91 8.33 5.52
N ARG A 5 -10.62 7.57 6.59
CA ARG A 5 -9.52 7.89 7.52
C ARG A 5 -8.19 7.78 6.81
N HIS A 6 -7.99 6.69 6.07
CA HIS A 6 -6.79 6.46 5.27
C HIS A 6 -7.11 6.09 3.83
N HIS A 7 -6.39 6.70 2.90
CA HIS A 7 -6.30 6.26 1.52
C HIS A 7 -4.94 5.64 1.29
N VAL A 8 -4.93 4.37 0.88
CA VAL A 8 -3.70 3.65 0.56
C VAL A 8 -3.67 3.39 -0.94
N PHE A 9 -2.63 3.86 -1.62
CA PHE A 9 -2.43 3.64 -3.04
C PHE A 9 -1.22 2.75 -3.26
N PHE A 10 -1.43 1.60 -3.88
CA PHE A 10 -0.37 0.71 -4.33
C PHE A 10 -0.07 1.01 -5.80
N CYS A 11 1.21 1.16 -6.16
CA CYS A 11 1.60 1.23 -7.56
C CYS A 11 1.43 -0.16 -8.19
N CYS A 12 0.40 -0.34 -9.00
CA CYS A 12 0.13 -1.58 -9.73
C CYS A 12 0.54 -1.48 -11.21
N ASN A 13 1.44 -0.55 -11.55
CA ASN A 13 1.87 -0.35 -12.93
C ASN A 13 2.61 -1.57 -13.48
N GLN A 14 2.18 -2.04 -14.65
CA GLN A 14 2.81 -3.12 -15.40
C GLN A 14 3.54 -2.55 -16.62
N ARG A 15 4.76 -3.02 -16.85
CA ARG A 15 5.57 -2.75 -18.07
C ARG A 15 5.89 -4.08 -18.76
N GLY A 16 6.71 -4.06 -19.80
CA GLY A 16 7.18 -5.26 -20.48
C GLY A 16 7.94 -6.21 -19.54
N GLU A 17 8.11 -7.44 -20.00
CA GLU A 17 8.93 -8.44 -19.30
C GLU A 17 10.39 -7.95 -19.20
N GLY A 18 10.99 -8.08 -18.02
CA GLY A 18 12.35 -7.62 -17.75
C GLY A 18 12.47 -6.12 -17.46
N GLU A 19 11.43 -5.31 -17.67
CA GLU A 19 11.45 -3.89 -17.30
C GLU A 19 11.19 -3.69 -15.80
N THR A 20 11.88 -2.71 -15.19
CA THR A 20 11.62 -2.31 -13.81
C THR A 20 10.23 -1.69 -13.68
N CYS A 21 9.34 -2.38 -12.97
CA CYS A 21 8.04 -1.84 -12.55
C CYS A 21 7.51 -2.58 -11.32
N CYS A 22 6.65 -1.93 -10.54
CA CYS A 22 6.17 -2.50 -9.28
C CYS A 22 5.37 -3.79 -9.48
N ASN A 23 4.65 -3.94 -10.59
CA ASN A 23 3.86 -5.16 -10.80
C ASN A 23 4.71 -6.38 -11.18
N ASN A 24 5.91 -6.20 -11.75
CA ASN A 24 6.90 -7.29 -11.89
C ASN A 24 7.43 -7.76 -10.53
N ALA A 25 7.34 -6.93 -9.49
CA ALA A 25 7.60 -7.31 -8.09
C ALA A 25 6.32 -7.76 -7.35
N GLY A 26 5.24 -8.10 -8.05
CA GLY A 26 4.03 -8.64 -7.44
C GLY A 26 3.11 -7.61 -6.77
N ALA A 27 3.21 -6.33 -7.09
CA ALA A 27 2.43 -5.28 -6.41
C ALA A 27 0.90 -5.47 -6.45
N THR A 28 0.32 -6.01 -7.53
CA THR A 28 -1.13 -6.34 -7.56
C THR A 28 -1.50 -7.44 -6.56
N VAL A 29 -0.60 -8.40 -6.32
CA VAL A 29 -0.81 -9.46 -5.31
C VAL A 29 -0.81 -8.83 -3.91
N ALA A 30 0.19 -8.02 -3.60
CA ALA A 30 0.26 -7.28 -2.32
C ALA A 30 -0.96 -6.37 -2.08
N GLN A 31 -1.38 -5.62 -3.11
CA GLN A 31 -2.58 -4.78 -3.04
C GLN A 31 -3.86 -5.59 -2.78
N THR A 32 -3.98 -6.78 -3.39
CA THR A 32 -5.12 -7.68 -3.21
C THR A 32 -5.13 -8.24 -1.80
N TYR A 33 -3.99 -8.71 -1.31
CA TYR A 33 -3.82 -9.15 0.08
C TYR A 33 -4.25 -8.05 1.07
N ALA A 34 -3.75 -6.81 0.90
CA ALA A 34 -4.12 -5.70 1.76
C ALA A 34 -5.63 -5.40 1.73
N LYS A 35 -6.24 -5.42 0.53
CA LYS A 35 -7.68 -5.20 0.37
C LYS A 35 -8.52 -6.26 1.08
N ASP A 36 -8.10 -7.51 1.04
CA ASP A 36 -8.81 -8.61 1.70
C ASP A 36 -8.60 -8.57 3.20
N ARG A 37 -7.38 -8.27 3.65
CA ARG A 37 -7.03 -8.11 5.06
C ARG A 37 -7.82 -6.99 5.74
N ILE A 38 -7.90 -5.81 5.12
CA ILE A 38 -8.77 -4.70 5.58
C ILE A 38 -10.24 -5.12 5.64
N GLY A 39 -10.68 -6.02 4.75
CA GLY A 39 -12.01 -6.63 4.80
C GLY A 39 -12.20 -7.53 6.02
N ALA A 40 -11.26 -8.45 6.27
CA ALA A 40 -11.27 -9.37 7.40
C ALA A 40 -11.26 -8.62 8.75
N LEU A 41 -10.54 -7.50 8.83
CA LEU A 41 -10.51 -6.61 10.00
C LEU A 41 -11.76 -5.72 10.14
N ARG A 42 -12.73 -5.82 9.22
CA ARG A 42 -13.92 -4.96 9.16
C ARG A 42 -13.59 -3.46 9.09
N LEU A 43 -12.47 -3.12 8.43
CA LEU A 43 -11.95 -1.76 8.25
C LEU A 43 -12.34 -1.15 6.88
N LYS A 44 -13.29 -1.75 6.16
CA LYS A 44 -13.88 -1.17 4.95
C LYS A 44 -15.03 -0.22 5.28
N GLY A 45 -15.19 0.83 4.46
CA GLY A 45 -16.33 1.75 4.49
C GLY A 45 -15.98 3.17 4.94
N ALA A 46 -17.01 4.00 5.08
CA ALA A 46 -16.88 5.40 5.47
C ALA A 46 -16.15 5.54 6.82
N GLY A 47 -15.25 6.51 6.91
CA GLY A 47 -14.42 6.80 8.09
C GLY A 47 -13.31 5.79 8.36
N LYS A 48 -13.06 4.83 7.46
CA LYS A 48 -12.07 3.76 7.65
C LYS A 48 -11.01 3.77 6.54
N VAL A 49 -10.52 2.60 6.13
CA VAL A 49 -9.39 2.45 5.20
C VAL A 49 -9.90 2.11 3.80
N ARG A 50 -9.36 2.78 2.79
CA ARG A 50 -9.56 2.45 1.39
C ARG A 50 -8.24 2.07 0.73
N ILE A 51 -8.14 0.81 0.31
CA ILE A 51 -7.04 0.31 -0.53
C ILE A 51 -7.40 0.53 -2.01
N ASN A 52 -6.53 1.22 -2.74
CA ASN A 52 -6.67 1.51 -4.17
C ASN A 52 -5.48 0.99 -4.98
N LYS A 53 -5.73 0.73 -6.26
CA LYS A 53 -4.70 0.56 -7.27
C LYS A 53 -4.38 1.94 -7.87
N ALA A 54 -3.11 2.19 -8.13
CA ALA A 54 -2.61 3.35 -8.85
C ALA A 54 -1.78 2.90 -10.07
N GLY A 55 -1.62 3.81 -11.03
CA GLY A 55 -0.61 3.68 -12.10
C GLY A 55 0.80 3.94 -11.58
N CYS A 56 1.73 4.24 -12.48
CA CYS A 56 3.08 4.65 -12.09
C CYS A 56 3.01 5.88 -11.18
N MET A 57 3.80 5.87 -10.10
CA MET A 57 3.90 6.96 -9.14
C MET A 57 5.29 7.61 -9.12
N ASP A 58 6.06 7.43 -10.21
CA ASP A 58 7.39 8.00 -10.45
C ASP A 58 8.47 7.67 -9.40
N ARG A 59 8.29 6.57 -8.67
CA ARG A 59 9.26 6.01 -7.71
C ARG A 59 9.64 4.57 -8.04
N CYS A 60 9.91 4.28 -9.32
CA CYS A 60 10.22 2.93 -9.79
C CYS A 60 11.50 2.35 -9.16
N ASP A 61 12.50 3.19 -8.88
CA ASP A 61 13.79 2.79 -8.31
C ASP A 61 13.68 2.33 -6.84
N GLU A 62 12.55 2.63 -6.19
CA GLU A 62 12.24 2.23 -4.81
C GLU A 62 11.10 1.19 -4.78
N GLY A 63 10.69 0.71 -5.96
CA GLY A 63 9.58 -0.21 -6.15
C GLY A 63 9.80 -1.59 -5.52
N PRO A 64 8.73 -2.27 -5.09
CA PRO A 64 7.34 -1.85 -5.19
C PRO A 64 6.96 -0.83 -4.10
N VAL A 65 6.16 0.18 -4.48
CA VAL A 65 5.80 1.27 -3.56
C VAL A 65 4.31 1.36 -3.27
N LEU A 66 3.98 1.80 -2.06
CA LEU A 66 2.66 2.29 -1.68
C LEU A 66 2.76 3.61 -0.91
N VAL A 67 1.69 4.40 -0.93
CA VAL A 67 1.58 5.64 -0.15
C VAL A 67 0.29 5.65 0.67
N VAL A 68 0.38 6.14 1.90
CA VAL A 68 -0.74 6.32 2.83
C VAL A 68 -1.02 7.80 3.02
N TYR A 69 -2.24 8.23 2.69
CA TYR A 69 -2.78 9.57 2.95
C TYR A 69 -3.78 9.54 4.11
N PRO A 70 -3.93 10.64 4.87
CA PRO A 70 -3.43 12.00 4.58
C PRO A 70 -1.97 12.28 4.94
N GLU A 71 -1.29 11.38 5.64
CA GLU A 71 0.06 11.59 6.16
C GLU A 71 1.15 11.66 5.07
N ALA A 72 0.83 11.24 3.84
CA ALA A 72 1.74 11.16 2.71
C ALA A 72 2.99 10.31 3.01
N VAL A 73 2.84 9.25 3.80
CA VAL A 73 3.92 8.32 4.14
C VAL A 73 4.07 7.29 3.04
N TRP A 74 5.27 7.18 2.51
CA TRP A 74 5.63 6.22 1.47
C TRP A 74 6.31 5.00 2.08
N TYR A 75 6.01 3.83 1.53
CA TYR A 75 6.63 2.58 1.91
C TYR A 75 7.09 1.80 0.69
N THR A 76 8.18 1.08 0.86
CA THR A 76 8.53 -0.10 0.06
C THR A 76 8.23 -1.37 0.86
N TYR A 77 8.21 -2.54 0.20
CA TYR A 77 7.90 -3.82 0.83
C TYR A 77 8.42 -4.98 0.00
N VAL A 78 8.66 -6.12 0.65
CA VAL A 78 9.17 -7.34 0.02
C VAL A 78 8.10 -8.43 -0.07
N ASP A 79 7.26 -8.57 0.97
CA ASP A 79 6.32 -9.68 1.09
C ASP A 79 5.02 -9.29 1.81
N HIS A 80 4.18 -10.29 2.13
CA HIS A 80 2.93 -10.07 2.86
C HIS A 80 3.13 -9.72 4.34
N GLU A 81 4.26 -10.08 4.96
CA GLU A 81 4.54 -9.74 6.37
C GLU A 81 4.79 -8.25 6.51
N ASP A 82 5.53 -7.65 5.57
CA ASP A 82 5.70 -6.20 5.49
C ASP A 82 4.36 -5.47 5.32
N ILE A 83 3.47 -5.99 4.47
CA ILE A 83 2.12 -5.42 4.28
C ILE A 83 1.28 -5.56 5.54
N GLU A 84 1.35 -6.70 6.24
CA GLU A 84 0.64 -6.89 7.50
C GLU A 84 1.16 -5.92 8.57
N GLU A 85 2.47 -5.69 8.66
CA GLU A 85 3.05 -4.71 9.59
C GLU A 85 2.55 -3.29 9.29
N ILE A 86 2.54 -2.86 8.02
CA ILE A 86 1.97 -1.55 7.63
C ILE A 86 0.49 -1.45 8.03
N ILE A 87 -0.29 -2.53 7.84
CA ILE A 87 -1.70 -2.54 8.22
C ILE A 87 -1.85 -2.42 9.74
N GLN A 88 -1.16 -3.25 10.52
CA GLN A 88 -1.31 -3.27 11.97
C GLN A 88 -0.73 -2.00 12.60
N GLU A 89 0.48 -1.62 12.26
CA GLU A 89 1.14 -0.48 12.90
C GLU A 89 0.54 0.83 12.41
N HIS A 90 0.55 1.06 11.10
CA HIS A 90 0.17 2.37 10.58
C HIS A 90 -1.34 2.53 10.47
N LEU A 91 -2.04 1.62 9.79
CA LEU A 91 -3.46 1.83 9.48
C LEU A 91 -4.37 1.60 10.70
N VAL A 92 -4.03 0.65 11.57
CA VAL A 92 -4.80 0.36 12.80
C VAL A 92 -4.34 1.28 13.92
N HIS A 93 -3.05 1.26 14.26
CA HIS A 93 -2.55 1.95 15.45
C HIS A 93 -2.00 3.36 15.22
N GLY A 94 -1.82 3.81 13.98
CA GLY A 94 -1.26 5.13 13.66
C GLY A 94 0.24 5.25 13.90
N ARG A 95 0.98 4.13 13.96
CA ARG A 95 2.44 4.09 14.14
C ARG A 95 3.13 3.84 12.81
N ILE A 96 4.03 4.74 12.40
CA ILE A 96 4.77 4.62 11.14
C ILE A 96 5.79 3.48 11.25
N VAL A 97 5.86 2.65 10.22
CA VAL A 97 6.83 1.54 10.12
C VAL A 97 8.14 2.05 9.53
N GLU A 98 8.98 2.69 10.35
CA GLU A 98 10.16 3.41 9.87
C GLU A 98 11.14 2.52 9.06
N ARG A 99 11.21 1.21 9.34
CA ARG A 99 12.07 0.28 8.58
C ARG A 99 11.66 0.09 7.12
N LEU A 100 10.39 0.35 6.79
CA LEU A 100 9.83 0.19 5.44
C LEU A 100 9.65 1.53 4.74
N ARG A 101 9.84 2.64 5.45
CA ARG A 101 9.58 3.98 4.95
C ARG A 101 10.67 4.41 3.95
N ILE A 102 10.23 5.10 2.91
CA ILE A 102 11.07 5.72 1.87
C ILE A 102 10.72 7.20 1.65
#